data_AF-X1LU42-F1
#
_entry.id   AF-X1LU42-F1
#
_cell.length_a   1.000
_cell.length_b   1.000
_cell.length_c   1.000
_cell.angle_alpha   90.00
_cell.angle_beta   90.00
_cell.angle_gamma   90.00
#
_symmetry.space_group_name_H-M   'P 1'
#
loop_
_entity.id
_entity.type
_entity.pdbx_description
1 polymer ?
#
loop_
_entity_poly.entity_id
_entity_poly.type
_entity_poly.pdbx_seq_one_letter_code
_entity_poly.pdbx_strand_id
1 'polypeptide(L)'
;KDYHNFIKKLILDNIEIGDETIFIGSLNKNKIPKDFIEDINKELEAKDKKGELKLSTSYLPIKGGVIIGSGKIRKNISLELLLKNVREESEMQISKILFD
;
A
#
# COMPACT_ATOMS: atom_id res chain seq x y z
N LYS A 1 -4.11 9.02 12.85
CA LYS A 1 -3.11 8.13 13.47
C LYS A 1 -3.28 6.69 12.99
N ASP A 2 -4.43 6.05 13.18
CA ASP A 2 -4.59 4.63 12.81
C ASP A 2 -4.48 4.36 11.30
N TYR A 3 -5.07 5.23 10.47
CA TYR A 3 -4.95 5.13 9.02
C TYR A 3 -3.49 5.22 8.53
N HIS A 4 -2.69 6.12 9.11
CA HIS A 4 -1.27 6.27 8.75
C HIS A 4 -0.47 5.04 9.11
N ASN A 5 -0.68 4.50 10.31
CA ASN A 5 0.02 3.31 10.75
C ASN A 5 -0.36 2.09 9.90
N PHE A 6 -1.63 1.98 9.52
CA PHE A 6 -2.11 0.95 8.61
C PHE A 6 -1.46 1.05 7.22
N ILE A 7 -1.43 2.23 6.62
CA ILE A 7 -0.78 2.45 5.33
C ILE A 7 0.73 2.21 5.43
N LYS A 8 1.37 2.62 6.52
CA LYS A 8 2.79 2.41 6.77
C LYS A 8 3.12 0.92 6.76
N LYS A 9 2.35 0.14 7.53
CA LYS A 9 2.48 -1.31 7.58
C LYS A 9 2.24 -1.95 6.22
N LEU A 10 1.19 -1.55 5.50
CA LEU A 10 0.92 -2.04 4.15
C LEU A 10 2.08 -1.81 3.19
N ILE A 11 2.69 -0.63 3.24
CA ILE A 11 3.85 -0.30 2.43
C ILE A 11 5.04 -1.20 2.79
N LEU A 12 5.39 -1.28 4.07
CA LEU A 12 6.52 -2.09 4.55
C LEU A 12 6.37 -3.58 4.25
N ASP A 13 5.15 -4.12 4.34
CA ASP A 13 4.85 -5.53 4.08
C ASP A 13 4.88 -5.88 2.59
N ASN A 14 4.81 -4.87 1.69
CA ASN A 14 4.73 -5.08 0.24
C ASN A 14 5.94 -4.55 -0.55
N ILE A 15 6.88 -3.90 0.11
CA ILE A 15 8.15 -3.47 -0.49
C ILE A 15 9.11 -4.65 -0.57
N GLU A 16 9.79 -4.78 -1.71
CA GLU A 16 10.77 -5.84 -1.92
C GLU A 16 12.18 -5.29 -1.75
N ILE A 17 12.53 -4.24 -2.50
CA ILE A 17 13.91 -3.75 -2.66
C ILE A 17 14.13 -2.47 -1.84
N GLY A 18 13.12 -1.62 -1.73
CA GLY A 18 13.19 -0.32 -1.08
C GLY A 18 13.55 0.84 -2.01
N ASP A 19 13.53 0.67 -3.33
CA ASP A 19 13.69 1.74 -4.34
C ASP A 19 12.40 2.04 -5.12
N GLU A 20 11.27 1.54 -4.61
CA GLU A 20 9.98 1.65 -5.27
C GLU A 20 9.37 3.06 -5.18
N THR A 21 8.52 3.38 -6.15
CA THR A 21 7.75 4.61 -6.19
C THR A 21 6.35 4.39 -5.64
N ILE A 22 5.96 5.18 -4.64
CA ILE A 22 4.64 5.12 -4.02
C ILE A 22 3.70 6.11 -4.73
N PHE A 23 2.59 5.59 -5.22
CA PHE A 23 1.50 6.35 -5.83
C PHE A 23 0.32 6.39 -4.87
N ILE A 24 -0.21 7.59 -4.64
CA ILE A 24 -1.30 7.82 -3.71
C ILE A 24 -2.51 8.45 -4.40
N GLY A 25 -3.68 8.31 -3.76
CA GLY A 25 -4.91 8.92 -4.23
C GLY A 25 -4.91 10.44 -4.05
N SER A 26 -5.56 11.16 -4.97
CA SER A 26 -5.69 12.63 -4.90
C SER A 26 -6.32 13.11 -3.60
N LEU A 27 -7.28 12.33 -3.07
CA LEU A 27 -7.97 12.59 -1.80
C LEU A 27 -7.07 12.42 -0.57
N ASN A 28 -5.96 11.68 -0.71
CA ASN A 28 -5.02 11.41 0.37
C ASN A 28 -3.82 12.36 0.39
N LYS A 29 -3.73 13.28 -0.58
CA LYS A 29 -2.67 14.29 -0.66
C LYS A 29 -2.53 15.13 0.62
N ASN A 30 -3.66 15.53 1.21
CA ASN A 30 -3.67 16.29 2.46
C ASN A 30 -3.55 15.41 3.71
N LYS A 31 -3.68 14.09 3.54
CA LYS A 31 -3.60 13.13 4.65
C LYS A 31 -2.19 12.59 4.81
N ILE A 32 -1.41 12.41 3.75
CA ILE A 32 -0.06 11.83 3.83
C ILE A 32 0.97 12.97 3.90
N PRO A 33 1.55 13.28 5.08
CA PRO A 33 2.59 14.29 5.18
C PRO A 33 3.87 13.84 4.45
N LYS A 34 4.71 14.79 4.03
CA LYS A 34 5.99 14.48 3.37
C LYS A 34 6.88 13.60 4.25
N ASP A 35 6.88 13.87 5.55
CA ASP A 35 7.65 13.17 6.58
C ASP A 35 7.29 11.67 6.65
N PHE A 36 6.13 11.27 6.13
CA PHE A 36 5.68 9.88 6.13
C PHE A 36 6.60 8.94 5.34
N ILE A 37 7.11 9.39 4.19
CA ILE A 37 8.02 8.57 3.38
C ILE A 37 9.41 8.53 4.00
N GLU A 38 9.86 9.63 4.62
CA GLU A 38 11.14 9.65 5.34
C GLU A 38 11.14 8.68 6.52
N ASP A 39 10.05 8.65 7.29
CA ASP A 39 9.88 7.69 8.38
C ASP A 39 9.87 6.23 7.90
N ILE A 40 9.31 5.96 6.72
CA ILE A 40 9.33 4.63 6.11
C ILE A 40 10.74 4.27 5.65
N ASN A 41 11.45 5.20 5.00
CA ASN A 41 12.82 4.98 4.53
C ASN A 41 13.76 4.64 5.70
N LYS A 42 13.66 5.35 6.82
CA LYS A 42 14.43 5.02 8.04
C LYS A 42 14.13 3.61 8.56
N GLU A 43 12.86 3.18 8.54
CA GLU A 43 12.51 1.82 8.95
C GLU A 43 12.97 0.75 7.95
N LEU A 44 13.05 1.07 6.66
CA LEU A 44 13.58 0.18 5.65
C LEU A 44 15.09 0.02 5.79
N GLU A 45 15.82 1.11 6.03
CA GLU A 45 17.26 1.08 6.33
C GLU A 45 17.52 0.21 7.58
N ALA A 46 16.70 0.34 8.62
CA ALA A 46 16.78 -0.49 9.82
C ALA A 46 16.46 -1.98 9.57
N LYS A 47 15.86 -2.33 8.42
CA LYS A 47 15.54 -3.69 7.97
C LYS A 47 16.46 -4.19 6.86
N ASP A 48 17.65 -3.59 6.70
CA ASP A 48 18.64 -3.92 5.65
C ASP A 48 18.08 -3.78 4.21
N LYS A 49 17.10 -2.89 3.99
CA LYS A 49 16.60 -2.51 2.66
C LYS A 49 17.14 -1.14 2.25
N LYS A 50 17.08 -0.82 0.95
CA LYS A 50 17.69 0.42 0.41
C LYS A 50 17.18 1.72 1.04
N GLY A 51 15.90 1.80 1.42
CA GLY A 51 15.34 3.02 1.99
C GLY A 51 15.31 4.22 1.03
N GLU A 52 15.19 3.99 -0.27
CA GLU A 52 15.16 5.01 -1.32
C GLU A 52 13.76 5.19 -1.93
N LEU A 53 12.70 4.98 -1.14
CA LEU A 53 11.34 5.14 -1.66
C LEU A 53 11.08 6.58 -2.09
N LYS A 54 10.33 6.72 -3.18
CA LYS A 54 9.95 8.02 -3.74
C LYS A 54 8.43 8.18 -3.75
N LEU A 55 7.94 9.33 -3.29
CA LEU A 55 6.54 9.68 -3.49
C LEU A 55 6.35 10.19 -4.92
N SER A 56 5.42 9.59 -5.65
CA SER A 56 5.05 10.09 -6.97
C SER A 56 4.39 11.45 -6.88
N THR A 57 4.71 12.34 -7.83
CA THR A 57 4.00 13.61 -8.03
C THR A 57 2.66 13.42 -8.75
N SER A 58 2.44 12.24 -9.34
CA SER A 58 1.21 11.86 -10.04
C SER A 58 0.27 11.11 -9.10
N TYR A 59 -0.96 11.63 -8.99
CA TYR A 59 -2.02 11.05 -8.16
C TYR A 59 -2.91 10.14 -8.98
N LEU A 60 -3.31 9.01 -8.40
CA LEU A 60 -4.19 8.05 -9.06
C LEU A 60 -5.63 8.19 -8.53
N PRO A 61 -6.65 7.82 -9.33
CA PRO A 61 -8.05 7.89 -8.92
C PRO A 61 -8.44 6.73 -7.99
N ILE A 62 -7.73 6.60 -6.86
CA ILE A 62 -8.01 5.60 -5.81
C ILE A 62 -8.61 6.28 -4.58
N LYS A 63 -9.59 5.64 -3.93
CA LYS A 63 -10.24 6.20 -2.73
C LYS A 63 -9.39 6.05 -1.47
N GLY A 64 -8.55 5.02 -1.42
CA GLY A 64 -7.71 4.70 -0.28
C GLY A 64 -6.67 3.63 -0.59
N GLY A 65 -5.68 3.48 0.28
CA GLY A 65 -4.55 2.58 0.05
C GLY A 65 -3.45 3.27 -0.76
N VAL A 66 -2.59 2.44 -1.37
CA VAL A 66 -1.42 2.88 -2.13
C VAL A 66 -1.18 1.97 -3.32
N ILE A 67 -0.46 2.46 -4.32
CA ILE A 67 0.04 1.64 -5.41
C ILE A 67 1.56 1.75 -5.38
N ILE A 68 2.25 0.61 -5.39
CA ILE A 68 3.72 0.55 -5.32
C ILE A 68 4.24 0.21 -6.72
N GLY A 69 5.13 1.03 -7.25
CA GLY A 69 5.73 0.83 -8.57
C GLY A 69 7.21 0.48 -8.46
N SER A 70 7.61 -0.64 -9.07
CA SER A 70 9.01 -1.02 -9.24
C SER A 70 9.31 -1.17 -10.74
N GLY A 71 10.07 -0.22 -11.29
CA GLY A 71 10.33 -0.14 -12.73
C GLY A 71 9.05 -0.07 -13.58
N LYS A 72 8.79 -1.12 -14.37
CA LYS A 72 7.58 -1.24 -15.21
C LYS A 72 6.40 -1.91 -14.51
N ILE A 73 6.62 -2.50 -13.34
CA ILE A 73 5.61 -3.26 -12.61
C ILE A 73 4.94 -2.34 -11.58
N ARG A 74 3.62 -2.47 -11.44
CA ARG A 74 2.84 -1.78 -10.42
C ARG A 74 2.03 -2.78 -9.62
N LYS A 75 2.25 -2.82 -8.31
CA LYS A 75 1.46 -3.59 -7.36
C LYS A 75 0.34 -2.71 -6.83
N ASN A 76 -0.90 -3.09 -7.16
CA ASN A 76 -2.06 -2.37 -6.68
C ASN A 76 -2.42 -2.84 -5.26
N ILE A 77 -2.32 -1.92 -4.29
CA ILE A 77 -2.65 -2.15 -2.88
C ILE A 77 -3.69 -1.11 -2.46
N SER A 78 -4.61 -0.80 -3.38
CA SER A 78 -5.75 0.04 -3.06
C SER A 78 -6.63 -0.67 -2.04
N LEU A 79 -7.19 0.11 -1.13
CA LEU A 79 -8.10 -0.42 -0.11
C LEU A 79 -9.32 -1.08 -0.76
N GLU A 80 -9.76 -0.56 -1.89
CA GLU A 80 -10.86 -1.09 -2.70
C GLU A 80 -10.55 -2.51 -3.21
N LEU A 81 -9.33 -2.74 -3.71
CA LEU A 81 -8.91 -4.07 -4.17
C LEU A 81 -8.75 -5.04 -2.99
N LEU A 82 -8.16 -4.60 -1.88
CA LEU A 82 -8.00 -5.43 -0.69
C LEU A 82 -9.37 -5.87 -0.12
N LEU A 83 -10.32 -4.94 0.00
CA LEU A 83 -11.68 -5.24 0.45
C LEU A 83 -12.42 -6.19 -0.50
N LYS A 84 -12.21 -6.03 -1.82
CA LYS A 84 -12.78 -6.93 -2.81
C LYS A 84 -12.25 -8.35 -2.63
N ASN A 85 -10.94 -8.52 -2.50
CA ASN A 85 -10.32 -9.84 -2.34
C ASN A 85 -10.82 -10.54 -1.05
N VAL A 86 -10.89 -9.81 0.06
CA VAL A 86 -11.39 -10.36 1.34
C VAL A 86 -12.86 -10.78 1.22
N ARG A 87 -13.68 -10.00 0.50
CA ARG A 87 -15.07 -10.35 0.24
C ARG A 87 -15.19 -11.62 -0.58
N GLU A 88 -14.49 -11.72 -1.70
CA GLU A 88 -14.52 -12.89 -2.58
C GLU A 88 -14.05 -14.15 -1.85
N GLU A 89 -12.98 -14.04 -1.04
CA GLU A 89 -12.50 -15.14 -0.21
C GLU A 89 -13.56 -15.57 0.84
N SER A 90 -14.22 -14.62 1.49
CA SER A 90 -15.28 -14.89 2.46
C SER A 90 -16.49 -15.56 1.80
N GLU A 91 -16.89 -15.10 0.62
CA GLU A 91 -17.99 -15.70 -0.16
C GLU A 91 -17.66 -17.15 -0.55
N MET A 92 -16.41 -17.43 -0.96
CA MET A 92 -15.96 -18.79 -1.23
C MET A 92 -16.01 -19.67 0.03
N GLN A 93 -15.56 -19.16 1.18
CA GLN A 93 -15.60 -19.91 2.45
C GLN A 93 -17.05 -20.20 2.89
N ILE A 94 -17.95 -19.22 2.75
CA ILE A 94 -19.38 -19.39 3.05
C ILE A 94 -20.00 -20.42 2.13
N SER A 95 -19.69 -20.37 0.82
CA SER A 95 -20.17 -21.34 -0.15
C SER A 95 -19.75 -22.77 0.22
N LYS A 96 -18.50 -22.97 0.65
CA LYS A 96 -18.04 -24.27 1.14
C LYS A 96 -18.84 -24.73 2.36
N ILE A 97 -19.06 -23.86 3.35
CA ILE A 97 -19.82 -24.23 4.55
C ILE A 97 -21.28 -24.60 4.24
N LEU A 98 -21.90 -23.96 3.24
CA LEU A 98 -23.30 -24.15 2.91
C LEU A 98 -23.58 -25.32 1.97
N PHE A 99 -22.61 -25.70 1.13
CA PHE A 99 -22.82 -26.64 0.03
C PHE A 99 -21.81 -27.80 -0.04
N ASP A 100 -20.74 -27.79 0.76
CA ASP A 100 -19.92 -28.99 1.04
C ASP A 100 -20.48 -29.73 2.28
#